data_AF-A0A940DWH0-F1
#
_entry.id   AF-A0A940DWH0-F1
#
_cell.length_a   1.000
_cell.length_b   1.000
_cell.length_c   1.000
_cell.angle_alpha   90.00
_cell.angle_beta   90.00
_cell.angle_gamma   90.00
#
_symmetry.space_group_name_H-M   'P 1'
#
loop_
_entity.id
_entity.type
_entity.pdbx_description
1 polymer ?
#
loop_
_entity_poly.entity_id
_entity_poly.type
_entity_poly.pdbx_seq_one_letter_code
_entity_poly.pdbx_strand_id
1 'polypeptide(L)'
;MFVYAPTVLALCVICVLAATYISKSKGTLMEYMVFTMSFSMTIGLSIGVFGGMFFIDDLLSSTLLSMLVSGVIGLAVGFRFHLYCALEGMFSGLMAGMMGAMTAEMLNMQQTHTILLVSILLTVTITMSCIIQFLSGTFSSFIHQHFLLLLSASIIIILTVFVTFQDFHSNHPSQHNQHYHP
;
A
#
# COMPACT_ATOMS: atom_id res chain seq x y z
N MET A 1 1.43 16.33 -0.24
CA MET A 1 0.64 15.11 0.03
C MET A 1 0.59 14.17 -1.18
N PHE A 2 0.33 14.67 -2.39
CA PHE A 2 0.13 13.83 -3.60
C PHE A 2 1.36 13.06 -4.09
N VAL A 3 2.58 13.60 -3.94
CA VAL A 3 3.82 12.93 -4.39
C VAL A 3 4.29 11.87 -3.39
N TYR A 4 3.99 12.03 -2.09
CA TYR A 4 4.55 11.14 -1.06
C TYR A 4 3.87 9.76 -1.04
N ALA A 5 2.54 9.70 -1.19
CA ALA A 5 1.80 8.44 -1.24
C ALA A 5 2.33 7.45 -2.31
N PRO A 6 2.48 7.84 -3.60
CA PRO A 6 3.03 6.94 -4.61
C PRO A 6 4.50 6.64 -4.38
N THR A 7 5.30 7.56 -3.81
CA THR A 7 6.71 7.26 -3.49
C THR A 7 6.85 6.21 -2.39
N VAL A 8 6.02 6.26 -1.34
CA VAL A 8 6.02 5.26 -0.26
C VAL A 8 5.55 3.92 -0.82
N LEU A 9 4.52 3.92 -1.66
CA LEU A 9 4.02 2.70 -2.27
C LEU A 9 5.05 2.06 -3.22
N ALA A 10 5.70 2.86 -4.07
CA ALA A 10 6.78 2.41 -4.94
C ALA A 10 7.95 1.85 -4.13
N LEU A 11 8.32 2.51 -3.03
CA LEU A 11 9.35 2.03 -2.11
C LEU A 11 8.95 0.67 -1.50
N CYS A 12 7.70 0.50 -1.05
CA CYS A 12 7.19 -0.79 -0.56
C CYS A 12 7.30 -1.90 -1.62
N VAL A 13 6.91 -1.62 -2.86
CA VAL A 13 7.04 -2.58 -3.99
C VAL A 13 8.51 -2.96 -4.21
N ILE A 14 9.40 -1.96 -4.28
CA ILE A 14 10.84 -2.19 -4.48
C ILE A 14 11.43 -3.00 -3.33
N CYS A 15 11.10 -2.68 -2.08
CA CYS A 15 11.55 -3.39 -0.89
C CYS A 15 11.10 -4.86 -0.92
N VAL A 16 9.84 -5.12 -1.27
CA VAL A 16 9.32 -6.48 -1.39
C VAL A 16 10.01 -7.23 -2.51
N LEU A 17 10.12 -6.66 -3.71
CA LEU A 17 10.82 -7.29 -4.83
C LEU A 17 12.27 -7.61 -4.49
N ALA A 18 12.99 -6.68 -3.85
CA ALA A 18 14.35 -6.89 -3.39
C ALA A 18 14.44 -8.00 -2.34
N ALA A 19 13.56 -8.00 -1.33
CA ALA A 19 13.49 -9.05 -0.31
C ALA A 19 13.22 -10.42 -0.95
N THR A 20 12.25 -10.50 -1.86
CA THR A 20 11.90 -11.70 -2.62
C THR A 20 13.05 -12.20 -3.50
N TYR A 21 13.84 -11.28 -4.08
CA TYR A 21 14.98 -11.64 -4.91
C TYR A 21 16.17 -12.15 -4.10
N ILE A 22 16.42 -11.56 -2.93
CA ILE A 22 17.57 -11.87 -2.07
C ILE A 22 17.38 -13.18 -1.31
N SER A 23 16.17 -13.45 -0.79
CA SER A 23 16.00 -14.66 0.00
C SER A 23 15.89 -15.90 -0.89
N LYS A 24 16.73 -16.88 -0.56
CA LYS A 24 16.77 -18.15 -1.27
C LYS A 24 15.52 -18.94 -0.88
N SER A 25 14.51 -18.84 -1.74
CA SER A 25 13.23 -19.57 -1.73
C SER A 25 13.33 -20.97 -1.08
N LYS A 26 12.99 -21.06 0.21
CA LYS A 26 12.85 -22.33 0.98
C LYS A 26 11.46 -22.53 1.60
N GLY A 27 10.54 -21.61 1.35
CA GLY A 27 9.17 -21.66 1.82
C GLY A 27 8.32 -22.65 1.03
N THR A 28 7.19 -23.01 1.61
CA THR A 28 6.19 -23.87 0.98
C THR A 28 5.36 -23.09 -0.05
N LEU A 29 4.80 -23.80 -1.04
CA LEU A 29 3.98 -23.19 -2.09
C LEU A 29 2.76 -22.43 -1.51
N MET A 30 2.19 -22.92 -0.41
CA MET A 30 1.07 -22.27 0.27
C MET A 30 1.45 -20.94 0.93
N GLU A 31 2.65 -20.84 1.53
CA GLU A 31 3.14 -19.58 2.11
C GLU A 31 3.31 -18.52 1.03
N TYR A 32 3.79 -18.90 -0.16
CA TYR A 32 3.95 -17.97 -1.29
C TYR A 32 2.64 -17.46 -1.85
N MET A 33 1.61 -18.32 -1.91
CA MET A 33 0.26 -17.95 -2.31
C MET A 33 -0.33 -16.91 -1.36
N VAL A 34 -0.38 -17.22 -0.06
CA VAL A 34 -0.91 -16.32 0.97
C VAL A 34 -0.14 -15.01 1.03
N PHE A 35 1.18 -15.08 0.86
CA PHE A 35 2.03 -13.89 0.81
C PHE A 35 1.67 -12.99 -0.38
N THR A 36 1.68 -13.54 -1.60
CA THR A 36 1.42 -12.79 -2.82
C THR A 36 0.02 -12.17 -2.79
N MET A 37 -0.97 -12.92 -2.28
CA MET A 37 -2.33 -12.44 -2.05
C MET A 37 -2.38 -11.22 -1.13
N SER A 38 -1.78 -11.33 0.07
CA SER A 38 -1.85 -10.29 1.10
C SER A 38 -1.16 -9.00 0.65
N PHE A 39 -0.01 -9.13 -0.02
CA PHE A 39 0.73 -8.01 -0.56
C PHE A 39 -0.02 -7.34 -1.72
N SER A 40 -0.48 -8.12 -2.69
CA SER A 40 -1.20 -7.60 -3.86
C SER A 40 -2.51 -6.91 -3.46
N MET A 41 -3.25 -7.46 -2.49
CA MET A 41 -4.51 -6.89 -2.03
C MET A 41 -4.32 -5.53 -1.35
N THR A 42 -3.32 -5.39 -0.47
CA THR A 42 -3.07 -4.13 0.23
C THR A 42 -2.57 -3.03 -0.70
N ILE A 43 -1.60 -3.37 -1.55
CA ILE A 43 -1.08 -2.48 -2.61
C ILE A 43 -2.22 -2.07 -3.54
N GLY A 44 -3.03 -3.02 -3.99
CA GLY A 44 -4.14 -2.76 -4.90
C GLY A 44 -5.21 -1.85 -4.28
N LEU A 45 -5.52 -2.01 -2.99
CA LEU A 45 -6.42 -1.13 -2.28
C LEU A 45 -5.86 0.31 -2.22
N SER A 46 -4.59 0.48 -1.86
CA SER A 46 -3.96 1.81 -1.80
C SER A 46 -3.89 2.49 -3.18
N ILE A 47 -3.57 1.74 -4.24
CA ILE A 47 -3.55 2.27 -5.62
C ILE A 47 -4.95 2.65 -6.05
N GLY A 48 -5.95 1.82 -5.75
CA GLY A 48 -7.33 2.08 -6.12
C GLY A 48 -7.90 3.31 -5.44
N VAL A 49 -7.64 3.47 -4.14
CA VAL A 49 -8.06 4.69 -3.42
C VAL A 49 -7.32 5.92 -3.96
N PHE A 50 -6.04 5.79 -4.31
CA PHE A 50 -5.26 6.88 -4.90
C PHE A 50 -5.74 7.28 -6.30
N GLY A 51 -6.06 6.29 -7.15
CA GLY A 51 -6.61 6.51 -8.49
C GLY A 51 -7.99 7.15 -8.47
N GLY A 52 -8.87 6.71 -7.55
CA GLY A 52 -10.20 7.29 -7.36
C GLY A 52 -10.18 8.78 -7.03
N MET A 53 -9.19 9.26 -6.26
CA MET A 53 -9.07 10.70 -5.98
C MET A 53 -8.72 11.55 -7.22
N PHE A 54 -8.14 10.96 -8.28
CA PHE A 54 -7.63 11.72 -9.43
C PHE A 54 -8.64 11.82 -10.58
N PHE A 55 -9.61 10.91 -10.64
CA PHE A 55 -10.56 10.77 -11.75
C PHE A 55 -12.00 10.70 -11.22
N ILE A 56 -12.45 11.80 -10.61
CA ILE A 56 -13.84 11.99 -10.12
C ILE A 56 -14.86 12.04 -11.28
N ASP A 57 -14.42 12.39 -12.48
CA ASP A 57 -15.31 12.60 -13.63
C ASP A 57 -15.71 11.29 -14.34
N ASP A 58 -14.97 10.18 -14.15
CA ASP A 58 -15.25 8.89 -14.81
C ASP A 58 -14.79 7.68 -13.98
N LEU A 59 -15.72 7.13 -13.18
CA LEU A 59 -15.50 5.97 -12.31
C LEU A 59 -14.96 4.74 -13.06
N LEU A 60 -15.42 4.54 -14.30
CA LEU A 60 -15.03 3.41 -15.15
C LEU A 60 -13.55 3.51 -15.53
N SER A 61 -13.11 4.69 -15.94
CA SER A 61 -11.72 4.99 -16.33
C SER A 61 -10.76 4.83 -15.14
N SER A 62 -11.14 5.38 -13.97
CA SER A 62 -10.36 5.27 -12.74
C SER A 62 -10.21 3.81 -12.28
N THR A 63 -11.29 3.04 -12.36
CA THR A 63 -11.33 1.63 -11.96
C THR A 63 -10.48 0.76 -12.89
N LEU A 64 -10.58 0.96 -14.21
CA LEU A 64 -9.77 0.23 -15.19
C LEU A 64 -8.27 0.49 -15.03
N LEU A 65 -7.89 1.75 -14.79
CA LEU A 65 -6.49 2.11 -14.58
C LEU A 65 -5.97 1.53 -13.25
N SER A 66 -6.76 1.63 -12.18
CA SER A 66 -6.45 1.02 -10.87
C SER A 66 -6.20 -0.48 -11.00
N MET A 67 -7.13 -1.20 -11.64
CA MET A 67 -7.03 -2.63 -11.91
C MET A 67 -5.76 -2.98 -12.70
N LEU A 68 -5.49 -2.27 -13.79
CA LEU A 68 -4.31 -2.54 -14.61
C LEU A 68 -3.03 -2.39 -13.80
N VAL A 69 -2.89 -1.28 -13.05
CA VAL A 69 -1.68 -1.00 -12.27
C VAL A 69 -1.53 -2.00 -11.12
N SER A 70 -2.58 -2.24 -10.34
CA SER A 70 -2.53 -3.18 -9.21
C SER A 70 -2.33 -4.63 -9.67
N GLY A 71 -2.97 -5.03 -10.77
CA GLY A 71 -2.86 -6.36 -11.35
C GLY A 71 -1.46 -6.64 -11.90
N VAL A 72 -0.84 -5.68 -12.60
CA VAL A 72 0.53 -5.81 -13.10
C VAL A 72 1.53 -5.92 -11.96
N ILE A 73 1.36 -5.14 -10.89
CA ILE A 73 2.23 -5.22 -9.70
C ILE A 73 2.06 -6.58 -9.00
N GLY A 74 0.82 -7.04 -8.81
CA GLY A 74 0.53 -8.37 -8.24
C GLY A 74 1.13 -9.50 -9.06
N LEU A 75 1.05 -9.41 -10.40
CA LEU A 75 1.65 -10.37 -11.31
C LEU A 75 3.18 -10.35 -11.23
N ALA A 76 3.81 -9.17 -11.23
CA ALA A 76 5.27 -9.03 -11.16
C ALA A 76 5.85 -9.65 -9.88
N VAL A 77 5.17 -9.47 -8.74
CA VAL A 77 5.58 -10.05 -7.45
C VAL A 77 5.42 -11.57 -7.45
N GLY A 78 4.28 -12.09 -7.91
CA GLY A 78 4.00 -13.53 -7.91
C GLY A 78 4.79 -14.32 -8.95
N PHE A 79 5.20 -13.68 -10.06
CA PHE A 79 5.96 -14.32 -11.15
C PHE A 79 7.29 -14.91 -10.67
N ARG A 80 7.88 -14.36 -9.61
CA ARG A 80 9.15 -14.83 -9.07
C ARG A 80 9.08 -16.20 -8.40
N PHE A 81 7.89 -16.62 -7.95
CA PHE A 81 7.68 -17.90 -7.26
C PHE A 81 7.17 -18.97 -8.21
N HIS A 82 5.95 -18.80 -8.74
CA HIS A 82 5.29 -19.74 -9.63
C HIS A 82 4.17 -19.06 -10.40
N LEU A 83 3.82 -19.61 -11.58
CA LEU A 83 2.78 -19.04 -12.44
C LEU A 83 1.40 -19.00 -11.75
N TYR A 84 1.10 -20.00 -10.91
CA TYR A 84 -0.11 -20.02 -10.06
C TYR A 84 -0.14 -18.87 -9.04
N CYS A 85 0.97 -18.59 -8.34
CA CYS A 85 1.05 -17.43 -7.43
C CYS A 85 0.93 -16.10 -8.19
N ALA A 86 1.49 -16.02 -9.40
CA ALA A 86 1.37 -14.82 -10.23
C ALA A 86 -0.08 -14.52 -10.63
N LEU A 87 -0.82 -15.55 -11.05
CA LEU A 87 -2.25 -15.43 -11.38
C LEU A 87 -3.09 -15.06 -10.16
N GLU A 88 -2.82 -15.70 -9.03
CA GLU A 88 -3.50 -15.43 -7.78
C GLU A 88 -3.25 -13.98 -7.30
N GLY A 89 -2.00 -13.52 -7.36
CA GLY A 89 -1.62 -12.13 -7.11
C GLY A 89 -2.31 -11.14 -8.05
N MET A 90 -2.35 -11.45 -9.34
CA MET A 90 -3.03 -10.62 -10.35
C MET A 90 -4.52 -10.49 -10.04
N PHE A 91 -5.25 -11.60 -9.84
CA PHE A 91 -6.69 -11.56 -9.56
C PHE A 91 -7.02 -10.84 -8.26
N SER A 92 -6.21 -11.05 -7.21
CA SER A 92 -6.38 -10.33 -5.94
C SER A 92 -6.12 -8.84 -6.07
N GLY A 93 -5.08 -8.45 -6.82
CA GLY A 93 -4.76 -7.06 -7.11
C GLY A 93 -5.88 -6.37 -7.89
N LEU A 94 -6.42 -7.04 -8.92
CA LEU A 94 -7.58 -6.56 -9.68
C LEU A 94 -8.80 -6.34 -8.78
N MET A 95 -9.11 -7.32 -7.92
CA MET A 95 -10.24 -7.24 -7.00
C MET A 95 -10.07 -6.09 -5.99
N ALA A 96 -8.88 -5.95 -5.42
CA ALA A 96 -8.58 -4.89 -4.47
C ALA A 96 -8.57 -3.50 -5.10
N GLY A 97 -8.04 -3.38 -6.33
CA GLY A 97 -8.04 -2.14 -7.11
C GLY A 97 -9.46 -1.67 -7.44
N MET A 98 -10.36 -2.59 -7.78
CA MET A 98 -11.79 -2.32 -7.98
C MET A 98 -12.43 -1.77 -6.71
N MET A 99 -12.23 -2.49 -5.60
CA MET A 99 -12.81 -2.11 -4.30
C MET A 99 -12.27 -0.75 -3.84
N GLY A 100 -10.96 -0.50 -4.01
CA GLY A 100 -10.32 0.76 -3.63
C GLY A 100 -10.86 1.97 -4.41
N ALA A 101 -10.98 1.84 -5.74
CA ALA A 101 -11.52 2.91 -6.58
C ALA A 101 -12.98 3.22 -6.23
N MET A 102 -13.81 2.19 -6.03
CA MET A 102 -15.20 2.36 -5.62
C MET A 102 -15.32 3.04 -4.24
N THR A 103 -14.46 2.68 -3.28
CA THR A 103 -14.45 3.35 -1.97
C THR A 103 -14.02 4.81 -2.05
N ALA A 104 -13.09 5.18 -2.94
CA ALA A 104 -12.68 6.58 -3.06
C ALA A 104 -13.78 7.48 -3.64
N GLU A 105 -14.57 6.96 -4.58
CA GLU A 105 -15.68 7.68 -5.22
C GLU A 105 -16.89 7.87 -4.31
N MET A 106 -17.19 6.87 -3.48
CA MET A 106 -18.37 6.90 -2.59
C MET A 106 -18.18 7.80 -1.36
N LEU A 107 -16.95 8.21 -1.03
CA LEU A 107 -16.62 8.95 0.17
C LEU A 107 -16.30 10.42 -0.12
N ASN A 108 -16.62 11.29 0.85
CA ASN A 108 -16.28 12.70 0.78
C ASN A 108 -14.74 12.89 0.84
N MET A 109 -14.20 13.94 0.21
CA MET A 109 -12.75 14.18 0.06
C MET A 109 -11.97 13.97 1.37
N GLN A 110 -12.51 14.48 2.48
CA GLN A 110 -11.89 14.37 3.80
C GLN A 110 -11.86 12.93 4.37
N GLN A 111 -12.87 12.12 4.06
CA GLN A 111 -12.94 10.73 4.49
C GLN A 111 -12.08 9.83 3.59
N THR A 112 -12.03 10.10 2.28
CA THR A 112 -11.15 9.40 1.33
C THR A 112 -9.68 9.53 1.72
N HIS A 113 -9.25 10.72 2.18
CA HIS A 113 -7.92 10.92 2.73
C HIS A 113 -7.63 10.03 3.96
N THR A 114 -8.60 9.86 4.86
CA THR A 114 -8.45 9.00 6.05
C THR A 114 -8.31 7.54 5.67
N ILE A 115 -9.14 7.06 4.73
CA ILE A 115 -9.09 5.67 4.24
C ILE A 115 -7.76 5.40 3.53
N LEU A 116 -7.27 6.36 2.74
CA LEU A 116 -5.97 6.25 2.08
C LEU A 116 -4.85 6.07 3.12
N LEU A 117 -4.85 6.87 4.19
CA LEU A 117 -3.89 6.74 5.30
C LEU A 117 -3.93 5.32 5.89
N VAL A 118 -5.13 4.84 6.23
CA VAL A 118 -5.32 3.50 6.80
C VAL A 118 -4.81 2.42 5.83
N SER A 119 -5.09 2.54 4.52
CA SER A 119 -4.62 1.61 3.51
C SER A 119 -3.09 1.59 3.40
N ILE A 120 -2.42 2.75 3.49
CA ILE A 120 -0.97 2.85 3.49
C ILE A 120 -0.39 2.21 4.75
N LEU A 121 -0.97 2.48 5.93
CA LEU A 121 -0.55 1.84 7.17
C LEU A 121 -0.65 0.32 7.09
N LEU A 122 -1.76 -0.19 6.55
CA LEU A 122 -1.96 -1.63 6.32
C LEU A 122 -0.92 -2.20 5.36
N THR A 123 -0.64 -1.49 4.27
CA THR A 123 0.36 -1.89 3.27
C THR A 123 1.76 -1.94 3.89
N VAL A 124 2.15 -0.93 4.66
CA VAL A 124 3.46 -0.88 5.33
C VAL A 124 3.58 -2.00 6.36
N THR A 125 2.58 -2.20 7.21
CA THR A 125 2.61 -3.26 8.24
C THR A 125 2.66 -4.66 7.64
N ILE A 126 1.88 -4.94 6.58
CA ILE A 126 1.91 -6.23 5.88
C ILE A 126 3.25 -6.42 5.15
N THR A 127 3.77 -5.38 4.50
CA THR A 127 5.09 -5.41 3.86
C THR A 127 6.19 -5.75 4.87
N MET A 128 6.18 -5.13 6.05
CA MET A 128 7.16 -5.40 7.09
C MET A 128 7.04 -6.83 7.64
N SER A 129 5.81 -7.27 7.92
CA SER A 129 5.53 -8.63 8.40
C SER A 129 6.01 -9.67 7.39
N CYS A 130 5.81 -9.43 6.09
CA CYS A 130 6.37 -10.26 5.02
C CYS A 130 7.90 -10.30 5.07
N ILE A 131 8.55 -9.13 5.05
CA ILE A 131 10.01 -9.04 4.98
C ILE A 131 10.63 -9.80 6.16
N ILE A 132 10.06 -9.66 7.36
CA ILE A 132 10.49 -10.40 8.55
C ILE A 132 10.34 -11.90 8.35
N GLN A 133 9.18 -12.39 7.90
CA GLN A 133 8.96 -13.83 7.68
C GLN A 133 9.91 -14.41 6.62
N PHE A 134 10.07 -13.71 5.49
CA PHE A 134 10.87 -14.19 4.37
C PHE A 134 12.38 -14.15 4.67
N LEU A 135 12.82 -13.15 5.43
CA LEU A 135 14.21 -13.05 5.86
C LEU A 135 14.51 -14.02 7.02
N SER A 136 13.53 -14.36 7.87
CA SER A 136 13.70 -15.23 9.05
C SER A 136 14.10 -16.64 8.67
N GLY A 137 13.55 -17.15 7.57
CA GLY A 137 13.95 -18.42 7.00
C GLY A 137 15.35 -18.45 6.37
N THR A 138 15.95 -17.28 6.04
CA THR A 138 17.21 -17.21 5.30
C THR A 138 18.41 -16.76 6.16
N PHE A 139 18.26 -15.73 7.01
CA PHE A 139 19.38 -15.12 7.75
C PHE A 139 19.01 -14.79 9.21
N SER A 140 18.93 -15.81 10.06
CA SER A 140 18.62 -15.68 11.50
C SER A 140 19.53 -14.67 12.25
N SER A 141 20.84 -14.64 11.96
CA SER A 141 21.77 -13.69 12.63
C SER A 141 21.71 -12.25 12.09
N PHE A 142 21.32 -12.05 10.82
CA PHE A 142 21.24 -10.72 10.21
C PHE A 142 19.94 -10.00 10.61
N ILE A 143 18.86 -10.77 10.82
CA ILE A 143 17.59 -10.25 11.30
C ILE A 143 17.71 -9.64 12.67
N HIS A 144 18.37 -10.28 13.63
CA HIS A 144 18.34 -9.73 14.98
C HIS A 144 18.91 -8.31 15.04
N GLN A 145 19.92 -8.03 14.20
CA GLN A 145 20.58 -6.72 14.11
C GLN A 145 19.78 -5.70 13.27
N HIS A 146 19.16 -6.13 12.17
CA HIS A 146 18.39 -5.23 11.30
C HIS A 146 16.89 -5.17 11.57
N PHE A 147 16.35 -6.03 12.43
CA PHE A 147 14.93 -6.05 12.82
C PHE A 147 14.53 -4.75 13.51
N LEU A 148 15.37 -4.26 14.43
CA LEU A 148 15.14 -3.00 15.12
C LEU A 148 15.24 -1.81 14.15
N LEU A 149 16.11 -1.91 13.12
CA LEU A 149 16.23 -0.90 12.06
C LEU A 149 15.01 -0.93 11.12
N LEU A 150 14.51 -2.11 10.76
CA LEU A 150 13.31 -2.28 9.92
C LEU A 150 12.05 -1.77 10.65
N LEU A 151 11.97 -2.04 11.95
CA LEU A 151 10.91 -1.56 12.83
C LEU A 151 11.02 -0.06 13.11
N SER A 152 12.22 0.49 13.28
CA SER A 152 12.40 1.94 13.42
C SER A 152 12.11 2.67 12.11
N ALA A 153 12.53 2.13 10.97
CA ALA A 153 12.21 2.67 9.65
C ALA A 153 10.70 2.66 9.38
N SER A 154 10.00 1.58 9.73
CA SER A 154 8.53 1.53 9.58
C SER A 154 7.84 2.53 10.49
N ILE A 155 8.27 2.67 11.74
CA ILE A 155 7.76 3.70 12.67
C ILE A 155 8.03 5.11 12.13
N ILE A 156 9.21 5.36 11.54
CA ILE A 156 9.52 6.66 10.92
C ILE A 156 8.66 6.92 9.69
N ILE A 157 8.40 5.92 8.84
CA ILE A 157 7.49 6.04 7.70
C ILE A 157 6.06 6.33 8.18
N ILE A 158 5.61 5.64 9.22
CA ILE A 158 4.29 5.86 9.84
C ILE A 158 4.20 7.27 10.45
N LEU A 159 5.23 7.71 11.17
CA LEU A 159 5.29 9.01 11.82
C LEU A 159 5.37 10.15 10.79
N THR A 160 6.16 9.99 9.72
CA THR A 160 6.24 10.99 8.64
C THR A 160 4.92 11.12 7.89
N VAL A 161 4.22 10.00 7.63
CA VAL A 161 2.86 10.03 7.08
C VAL A 161 1.92 10.74 8.06
N PHE A 162 1.96 10.40 9.36
CA PHE A 162 1.07 11.00 10.37
C PHE A 162 1.30 12.50 10.55
N VAL A 163 2.56 12.95 10.66
CA VAL A 163 2.92 14.37 10.75
C VAL A 163 2.48 15.12 9.49
N THR A 164 2.68 14.55 8.30
CA THR A 164 2.22 15.15 7.03
C THR A 164 0.69 15.33 7.00
N PHE A 165 -0.07 14.44 7.63
CA PHE A 165 -1.52 14.57 7.76
C PHE A 165 -1.93 15.62 8.80
N GLN A 166 -1.22 15.72 9.93
CA GLN A 166 -1.51 16.69 10.98
C GLN A 166 -1.17 18.13 10.54
N ASP A 167 -0.09 18.33 9.79
CA ASP A 167 0.25 19.62 9.17
C ASP A 167 -0.83 20.10 8.18
N PHE A 168 -1.51 19.18 7.48
CA PHE A 168 -2.59 19.54 6.56
C PHE A 168 -3.87 19.97 7.30
N HIS A 169 -4.25 19.29 8.40
CA HIS A 169 -5.37 19.71 9.24
C HIS A 169 -5.09 21.07 9.94
N SER A 170 -3.83 21.35 10.26
CA SER A 170 -3.40 22.59 10.93
C SER A 170 -3.36 23.81 9.99
N ASN A 171 -3.10 23.61 8.69
CA ASN A 171 -2.95 24.68 7.71
C ASN A 171 -4.25 25.12 7.02
N HIS A 172 -5.39 24.51 7.38
CA HIS A 172 -6.71 25.07 7.08
C HIS A 172 -7.29 25.62 8.39
N PRO A 173 -6.83 26.79 8.88
CA PRO A 173 -7.59 27.48 9.90
C PRO A 173 -8.96 27.74 9.26
N SER A 174 -9.99 27.23 9.91
CA SER A 174 -11.37 27.61 9.68
C SER A 174 -11.46 29.11 9.47
N GLN A 175 -11.56 29.55 8.20
CA GLN A 175 -12.16 30.82 7.85
C GLN A 175 -13.66 30.71 8.18
N HIS A 176 -13.96 30.76 9.46
CA HIS A 176 -15.25 31.21 9.95
C HIS A 176 -14.95 32.37 10.91
N ASN A 177 -14.39 33.45 10.34
CA ASN A 177 -14.33 34.71 11.04
C ASN A 177 -15.64 35.45 10.81
N GLN A 178 -16.23 35.85 11.92
CA GLN A 178 -17.42 36.63 12.13
C GLN A 178 -17.69 37.74 11.09
N HIS A 179 -18.97 37.89 10.73
CA HIS A 179 -19.65 39.16 10.44
C HIS A 179 -21.10 39.02 10.95
N TYR A 180 -21.39 39.45 12.18
CA TYR A 180 -22.08 40.72 12.55
C TYR A 180 -23.48 40.86 11.91
N HIS A 181 -24.56 40.48 12.63
CA HIS A 181 -25.61 41.32 13.28
C HIS A 181 -26.59 41.99 12.27
N PRO A 182 -27.85 42.34 12.63
CA PRO A 182 -28.45 42.50 13.96
C PRO A 182 -29.70 41.62 14.27
#